data_AF-A0A1W9X8R7-F1
#
_entry.id   AF-A0A1W9X8R7-F1
#
_cell.length_a   1.000
_cell.length_b   1.000
_cell.length_c   1.000
_cell.angle_alpha   90.00
_cell.angle_beta   90.00
_cell.angle_gamma   90.00
#
_symmetry.space_group_name_H-M   'P 1'
#
loop_
_entity.id
_entity.type
_entity.pdbx_description
1 polymer ?
#
loop_
_entity_poly.entity_id
_entity_poly.type
_entity_poly.pdbx_seq_one_letter_code
_entity_poly.pdbx_strand_id
1 'polypeptide(L)'
;MTRTSRGLSVAGTRITLYCIMDYLKAGWPPKLIKDRLNLSERQISDVMEYIETYREKVESEYRLVLKEADEIREYWENRNRKRFAEIKAMPPQAGQEKIRARLRARKSELGLS
;
A
#
# COMPACT_ATOMS: atom_id res chain seq x y z
N MET A 1 -3.45 20.27 6.74
CA MET A 1 -3.95 18.88 6.83
C MET A 1 -5.47 18.84 6.65
N THR A 2 -6.04 17.76 6.11
CA THR A 2 -7.49 17.60 5.90
C THR A 2 -7.94 16.20 6.35
N ARG A 3 -9.01 16.11 7.14
CA ARG A 3 -9.55 14.81 7.58
C ARG A 3 -10.56 14.30 6.56
N THR A 4 -10.41 13.03 6.18
CA THR A 4 -11.27 12.36 5.19
C THR A 4 -11.74 11.02 5.73
N SER A 5 -12.58 10.30 4.98
CA SER A 5 -12.94 8.91 5.30
C SER A 5 -11.75 7.94 5.36
N ARG A 6 -10.61 8.31 4.77
CA ARG A 6 -9.35 7.54 4.80
C ARG A 6 -8.42 7.95 5.96
N GLY A 7 -8.89 8.83 6.84
CA GLY A 7 -8.08 9.44 7.90
C GLY A 7 -7.45 10.78 7.49
N LEU A 8 -6.43 11.19 8.25
CA LEU A 8 -5.78 12.49 8.07
C LEU A 8 -4.89 12.48 6.83
N SER A 9 -5.11 13.43 5.92
CA SER A 9 -4.45 13.50 4.61
C SER A 9 -3.82 14.86 4.34
N VAL A 10 -2.82 14.88 3.46
CA VAL A 10 -2.23 16.11 2.93
C VAL A 10 -3.26 16.81 2.04
N ALA A 11 -3.49 18.10 2.29
CA ALA A 11 -4.52 18.88 1.59
C ALA A 11 -4.29 18.85 0.07
N GLY A 12 -5.37 18.64 -0.69
CA GLY A 12 -5.32 18.54 -2.15
C GLY A 12 -4.82 17.20 -2.69
N THR A 13 -4.57 16.19 -1.84
CA THR A 13 -4.06 14.88 -2.28
C THR A 13 -4.85 13.72 -1.66
N ARG A 14 -4.59 12.51 -2.16
CA ARG A 14 -5.03 11.26 -1.51
C ARG A 14 -3.98 10.68 -0.55
N ILE A 15 -2.86 11.38 -0.33
CA ILE A 15 -1.74 10.91 0.49
C ILE A 15 -2.12 11.10 1.96
N THR A 16 -2.18 9.99 2.69
CA THR A 16 -2.45 9.99 4.12
C THR A 16 -1.19 10.33 4.90
N LEU A 17 -1.35 10.84 6.12
CA LEU A 17 -0.25 11.02 7.05
C LEU A 17 0.44 9.67 7.35
N TYR A 18 -0.34 8.59 7.41
CA TYR A 18 0.17 7.24 7.70
C TYR A 18 1.11 6.73 6.59
N CYS A 19 0.82 7.04 5.33
CA CYS A 19 1.73 6.74 4.22
C CYS A 19 3.08 7.47 4.35
N ILE A 20 3.06 8.72 4.83
CA ILE A 20 4.29 9.48 5.09
C ILE A 20 5.04 8.91 6.30
N MET A 21 4.31 8.47 7.34
CA MET A 21 4.89 7.80 8.50
C MET A 21 5.62 6.51 8.11
N ASP A 22 5.11 5.71 7.17
CA ASP A 22 5.80 4.52 6.68
C ASP A 22 7.20 4.85 6.14
N TYR A 23 7.33 5.90 5.33
CA TYR A 23 8.63 6.34 4.82
C TYR A 23 9.54 6.88 5.92
N LEU A 24 9.01 7.69 6.85
CA LEU A 24 9.79 8.21 7.97
C LEU A 24 10.32 7.09 8.87
N LYS A 25 9.48 6.07 9.16
CA LYS A 25 9.89 4.87 9.92
C LYS A 25 10.90 4.01 9.16
N ALA A 26 10.86 4.03 7.82
CA ALA A 26 11.90 3.44 6.98
C ALA A 26 13.19 4.29 6.89
N GLY A 27 13.29 5.39 7.63
CA GLY A 27 14.47 6.25 7.69
C GLY A 27 14.63 7.21 6.52
N TRP A 28 13.58 7.44 5.73
CA TRP A 28 13.67 8.33 4.58
C TRP A 28 13.71 9.80 5.03
N PRO A 29 14.62 10.61 4.49
CA PRO A 29 14.63 12.04 4.78
C PRO A 29 13.41 12.73 4.14
N PRO A 30 12.83 13.77 4.76
CA PRO A 30 11.62 14.44 4.26
C PRO A 30 11.72 14.91 2.80
N LYS A 31 12.92 15.35 2.37
CA LYS A 31 13.18 15.75 0.98
C LYS A 31 12.93 14.61 -0.02
N LEU A 32 13.36 13.39 0.32
CA LEU A 32 13.16 12.23 -0.54
C LEU A 32 11.69 11.80 -0.56
N ILE A 33 11.00 11.90 0.59
CA ILE A 33 9.56 11.62 0.69
C ILE A 33 8.77 12.58 -0.19
N LYS A 34 9.10 13.88 -0.13
CA LYS A 34 8.50 14.92 -0.96
C LYS A 34 8.62 14.57 -2.45
N ASP A 35 9.82 14.26 -2.92
CA ASP A 35 10.07 13.92 -4.32
C ASP A 35 9.34 12.62 -4.71
N ARG A 36 9.38 11.59 -3.85
CA ARG A 36 8.72 10.30 -4.07
C ARG A 36 7.20 10.40 -4.18
N LEU A 37 6.60 11.27 -3.38
CA LEU A 37 5.15 11.45 -3.29
C LEU A 37 4.64 12.65 -4.10
N ASN A 38 5.52 13.33 -4.83
CA ASN A 38 5.21 14.52 -5.62
C ASN A 38 4.48 15.59 -4.80
N LEU A 39 4.97 15.85 -3.58
CA LEU A 39 4.47 16.91 -2.71
C LEU A 39 5.18 18.23 -3.02
N SER A 40 4.49 19.34 -2.84
CA SER A 40 5.14 20.66 -2.80
C SER A 40 5.98 20.85 -1.54
N GLU A 41 6.94 21.77 -1.57
CA GLU A 41 7.74 22.15 -0.40
C GLU A 41 6.86 22.56 0.78
N ARG A 42 5.81 23.34 0.52
CA ARG A 42 4.85 23.74 1.56
C ARG A 42 4.14 22.53 2.16
N GLN A 43 3.66 21.61 1.34
CA GLN A 43 2.97 20.42 1.84
C GLN A 43 3.84 19.54 2.73
N ILE A 44 5.10 19.27 2.34
CA ILE A 44 5.99 18.47 3.20
C ILE A 44 6.34 19.23 4.48
N SER A 45 6.56 20.54 4.41
CA SER A 45 6.81 21.37 5.59
C SER A 45 5.64 21.35 6.57
N ASP A 46 4.41 21.61 6.07
CA ASP A 46 3.18 21.58 6.88
C ASP A 46 2.96 20.20 7.52
N VAL A 47 3.33 19.12 6.83
CA VAL A 47 3.25 17.76 7.38
C VAL A 47 4.27 17.56 8.49
N MET A 48 5.54 17.92 8.28
CA MET A 48 6.58 17.75 9.29
C MET A 48 6.28 18.58 10.55
N GLU A 49 5.80 19.81 10.38
CA GLU A 49 5.34 20.66 11.49
C GLU A 49 4.16 20.03 12.24
N TYR A 50 3.18 19.49 11.52
CA TYR A 50 2.06 18.80 12.15
C TYR A 50 2.49 17.56 12.94
N ILE A 51 3.41 16.74 12.39
CA ILE A 51 3.95 15.56 13.07
C ILE A 51 4.68 15.97 14.34
N GLU A 52 5.51 17.03 14.28
CA GLU A 52 6.25 17.51 15.45
C GLU A 52 5.29 18.01 16.55
N THR A 53 4.32 18.83 16.16
CA THR A 53 3.35 19.44 17.08
C THR A 53 2.46 18.40 17.77
N TYR A 54 2.11 17.32 17.08
CA TYR A 54 1.17 16.31 17.55
C TYR A 54 1.77 14.90 17.64
N ARG A 55 3.07 14.78 17.92
CA ARG A 55 3.84 13.53 17.82
C ARG A 55 3.15 12.33 18.48
N GLU A 56 2.76 12.44 19.75
CA GLU A 56 2.14 11.32 20.48
C GLU A 56 0.81 10.86 19.88
N LYS A 57 -0.01 11.83 19.43
CA LYS A 57 -1.28 11.56 18.77
C LYS A 57 -1.06 10.90 17.41
N VAL A 58 -0.11 11.39 16.63
CA VAL A 58 0.21 10.82 15.31
C VAL A 58 0.73 9.39 15.46
N GLU A 59 1.63 9.15 16.41
CA GLU A 59 2.18 7.81 16.68
C GLU A 59 1.12 6.84 17.17
N SER A 60 0.17 7.28 18.01
CA SER A 60 -0.92 6.42 18.47
C SER A 60 -1.92 6.09 17.36
N GLU A 61 -2.34 7.08 16.56
CA GLU A 61 -3.18 6.82 15.39
C GLU A 61 -2.49 5.91 14.37
N TYR A 62 -1.19 6.12 14.13
CA TYR A 62 -0.41 5.28 13.20
C TYR A 62 -0.38 3.81 13.64
N ARG A 63 -0.12 3.54 14.93
CA ARG A 63 -0.17 2.16 15.46
C ARG A 63 -1.54 1.50 15.31
N LEU A 64 -2.61 2.27 15.52
CA LEU A 64 -3.97 1.76 15.35
C LEU A 64 -4.23 1.36 13.90
N VAL A 65 -3.86 2.22 12.94
CA VAL A 65 -4.02 1.94 11.50
C VAL A 65 -3.25 0.70 11.07
N LEU A 66 -2.01 0.51 11.56
CA LEU A 66 -1.24 -0.70 11.27
C LEU A 66 -1.95 -1.97 11.79
N LYS A 67 -2.44 -1.90 13.03
CA LYS A 67 -3.17 -3.03 13.63
C LYS A 67 -4.43 -3.38 12.82
N GLU A 68 -5.24 -2.39 12.47
CA GLU A 68 -6.45 -2.60 11.67
C GLU A 68 -6.12 -3.17 10.28
N ALA A 69 -5.05 -2.68 9.65
CA ALA A 69 -4.60 -3.20 8.35
C ALA A 69 -4.17 -4.67 8.44
N ASP A 70 -3.46 -5.05 9.50
CA ASP A 70 -3.05 -6.43 9.76
C ASP A 70 -4.24 -7.35 10.01
N GLU A 71 -5.21 -6.93 10.83
CA GLU A 71 -6.43 -7.69 11.10
C GLU A 71 -7.26 -7.91 9.83
N ILE A 72 -7.43 -6.87 9.01
CA ILE A 72 -8.14 -6.95 7.73
C ILE A 72 -7.42 -7.92 6.78
N ARG A 73 -6.08 -7.82 6.69
CA ARG A 73 -5.27 -8.69 5.86
C ARG A 73 -5.44 -10.15 6.29
N GLU A 74 -5.24 -10.45 7.57
CA GLU A 74 -5.37 -11.81 8.11
C GLU A 74 -6.77 -12.39 7.86
N TYR A 75 -7.81 -11.59 8.09
CA TYR A 75 -9.19 -11.98 7.83
C TYR A 75 -9.40 -12.42 6.37
N TRP A 76 -8.96 -11.61 5.41
CA TRP A 76 -9.15 -11.90 3.99
C TRP A 76 -8.23 -13.02 3.49
N GLU A 77 -7.01 -13.11 3.98
CA GLU A 77 -6.10 -14.22 3.66
C GLU A 77 -6.68 -15.56 4.10
N ASN A 78 -7.20 -15.62 5.33
CA ASN A 78 -7.84 -16.82 5.86
C ASN A 78 -9.12 -17.17 5.09
N ARG A 79 -9.98 -16.18 4.85
CA ARG A 79 -11.23 -16.38 4.10
C ARG A 79 -10.99 -16.82 2.66
N ASN A 80 -9.99 -16.25 2.00
CA ASN A 80 -9.71 -16.52 0.59
C ASN A 80 -8.83 -17.76 0.39
N ARG A 81 -8.20 -18.30 1.45
CA ARG A 81 -7.29 -19.46 1.37
C ARG A 81 -7.88 -20.62 0.58
N LYS A 82 -9.08 -21.06 0.96
CA LYS A 82 -9.77 -22.18 0.28
C LYS A 82 -10.09 -21.84 -1.17
N ARG A 83 -10.63 -20.65 -1.41
CA ARG A 83 -11.01 -20.19 -2.75
C ARG A 83 -9.80 -20.08 -3.69
N PHE A 84 -8.66 -19.60 -3.19
CA PHE A 84 -7.43 -19.57 -3.98
C PHE A 84 -6.89 -20.97 -4.28
N ALA A 85 -6.99 -21.92 -3.34
CA ALA A 85 -6.63 -23.31 -3.59
C ALA A 85 -7.53 -23.94 -4.67
N GLU A 86 -8.84 -23.69 -4.61
CA GLU A 86 -9.80 -24.12 -5.64
C GLU A 86 -9.48 -23.52 -7.00
N ILE A 87 -9.26 -22.19 -7.09
CA ILE A 87 -8.89 -21.51 -8.35
C ILE A 87 -7.58 -22.07 -8.92
N LYS A 88 -6.60 -22.39 -8.06
CA LYS A 88 -5.32 -22.99 -8.49
C LYS A 88 -5.51 -24.40 -9.06
N ALA A 89 -6.45 -25.17 -8.51
CA ALA A 89 -6.77 -26.52 -8.96
C ALA A 89 -7.69 -26.56 -10.19
N MET A 90 -8.41 -25.47 -10.49
CA MET A 90 -9.30 -25.41 -11.64
C MET A 90 -8.54 -25.62 -12.95
N PRO A 91 -9.05 -26.49 -13.85
CA PRO A 91 -8.46 -26.65 -15.16
C PRO A 91 -8.57 -25.33 -15.96
N PRO A 92 -7.66 -25.09 -16.90
CA PRO A 92 -7.82 -24.03 -17.89
C PRO A 92 -9.21 -24.06 -18.53
N GLN A 93 -9.82 -22.89 -18.71
CA GLN A 93 -11.07 -22.81 -19.45
C GLN A 93 -10.83 -23.25 -20.90
N ALA A 94 -11.74 -24.07 -21.42
CA ALA A 94 -11.72 -24.49 -22.82
C ALA A 94 -11.69 -23.26 -23.75
N GLY A 95 -10.84 -23.30 -24.77
CA GLY A 95 -10.65 -22.18 -25.71
C GLY A 95 -9.53 -21.20 -25.33
N GLN A 96 -8.90 -21.35 -24.16
CA GLN A 96 -7.75 -20.52 -23.74
C GLN A 96 -6.37 -21.14 -24.06
N GLU A 97 -6.31 -22.27 -24.74
CA GLU A 97 -5.10 -23.06 -24.95
C GLU A 97 -4.02 -22.24 -25.66
N LYS A 98 -4.42 -21.51 -26.73
CA LYS A 98 -3.50 -20.65 -27.51
C LYS A 98 -2.92 -19.51 -26.66
N ILE A 99 -3.75 -18.85 -25.85
CA ILE A 99 -3.31 -17.74 -25.00
C ILE A 99 -2.38 -18.24 -23.89
N ARG A 100 -2.71 -19.38 -23.26
CA ARG A 100 -1.88 -19.98 -22.22
C ARG A 100 -0.55 -20.52 -22.75
N ALA A 101 -0.52 -21.05 -23.98
CA ALA A 101 0.74 -21.45 -24.63
C ALA A 101 1.66 -20.24 -24.85
N ARG A 102 1.14 -19.12 -25.35
CA ARG A 102 1.90 -17.86 -25.48
C ARG A 102 2.41 -17.35 -24.14
N LEU A 103 1.57 -17.40 -23.09
CA LEU A 103 1.96 -16.98 -21.75
C LEU A 103 3.09 -17.85 -21.18
N ARG A 104 3.04 -19.18 -21.38
CA ARG A 104 4.12 -20.09 -20.96
C ARG A 104 5.43 -19.83 -21.69
N ALA A 105 5.39 -19.64 -23.01
CA ALA A 105 6.58 -19.29 -23.79
C ALA A 105 7.23 -18.00 -23.27
N ARG A 106 6.42 -16.96 -23.04
CA ARG A 106 6.88 -15.67 -22.51
C ARG A 106 7.48 -15.78 -21.10
N LYS A 107 6.89 -16.60 -20.24
CA LYS A 107 7.43 -16.87 -18.90
C LYS A 107 8.79 -17.57 -18.96
N SER A 108 8.96 -18.52 -19.88
CA SER A 108 10.23 -19.20 -20.10
C SER A 108 11.31 -18.25 -20.61
N GLU A 109 10.97 -17.35 -21.55
CA GLU A 109 11.90 -16.29 -22.02
C GLU A 109 12.38 -15.37 -20.88
N LEU A 110 11.52 -15.15 -19.87
CA LEU A 110 11.79 -14.29 -18.72
C LEU A 110 12.42 -15.02 -17.53
N GLY A 111 12.72 -16.33 -17.65
CA GLY A 111 13.29 -17.13 -16.55
C GLY A 111 12.32 -17.36 -15.39
N LEU A 112 11.03 -17.16 -15.61
CA LEU A 112 9.96 -17.38 -14.63
C LEU A 112 9.32 -18.75 -14.88
N SER A 113 10.09 -19.83 -14.70
CA SER A 113 9.56 -21.21 -14.80
C SER A 113 8.88 -21.63 -13.49
#